data_AF-A0A4Q5SGG7-F1
#
_entry.id   AF-A0A4Q5SGG7-F1
#
_cell.length_a   1.000
_cell.length_b   1.000
_cell.length_c   1.000
_cell.angle_alpha   90.00
_cell.angle_beta   90.00
_cell.angle_gamma   90.00
#
_symmetry.space_group_name_H-M   'P 1'
#
loop_
_entity.id
_entity.type
_entity.pdbx_description
1 polymer ?
#
loop_
_entity_poly.entity_id
_entity_poly.type
_entity_poly.pdbx_seq_one_letter_code
_entity_poly.pdbx_strand_id
1 'polypeptide(L)'
;MEKHYGKIIEYRIRKNGYSISDLARSTQVNRRSVYNWFTQKNLKTNIIYRIGCVLRHDFSEEFPELFTHDDFKQIYTVRQPYISQPHNLLLDETEAWKNKYLNLLEKYNEVLIKAV
;
A
#
# COMPACT_ATOMS: atom_id res chain seq x y z
N MET A 1 10.85 -26.41 -12.41
CA MET A 1 11.55 -25.89 -11.22
C MET A 1 10.49 -25.50 -10.21
N GLU A 2 10.55 -26.01 -8.98
CA GLU A 2 9.59 -25.62 -7.93
C GLU A 2 9.83 -24.17 -7.51
N LYS A 3 8.75 -23.38 -7.45
CA LYS A 3 8.81 -22.00 -6.98
C LYS A 3 9.11 -21.97 -5.48
N HIS A 4 9.96 -21.03 -5.07
CA HIS A 4 10.24 -20.78 -3.66
C HIS A 4 9.57 -19.48 -3.23
N TYR A 5 8.43 -19.58 -2.55
CA TYR A 5 7.54 -18.45 -2.26
C TYR A 5 8.23 -17.37 -1.43
N GLY A 6 8.97 -17.77 -0.39
CA GLY A 6 9.73 -16.84 0.44
C GLY A 6 10.72 -15.97 -0.34
N LYS A 7 11.39 -16.54 -1.35
CA LYS A 7 12.40 -15.84 -2.16
C LYS A 7 11.77 -14.86 -3.14
N ILE A 8 10.61 -15.22 -3.70
CA ILE A 8 9.83 -14.32 -4.57
C ILE A 8 9.36 -13.09 -3.77
N ILE A 9 8.84 -13.32 -2.56
CA ILE A 9 8.39 -12.25 -1.67
C ILE A 9 9.57 -11.36 -1.24
N GLU A 10 10.70 -11.96 -0.84
CA GLU A 10 11.92 -11.21 -0.51
C GLU A 10 12.36 -10.30 -1.66
N TYR A 11 12.38 -10.85 -2.89
CA TYR A 11 12.73 -10.10 -4.09
C TYR A 11 11.79 -8.91 -4.29
N ARG A 12 10.47 -9.08 -4.17
CA ARG A 12 9.50 -7.99 -4.33
C ARG A 12 9.64 -6.91 -3.26
N ILE A 13 9.82 -7.31 -1.99
CA ILE A 13 10.03 -6.36 -0.88
C ILE A 13 11.27 -5.51 -1.12
N ARG A 14 12.40 -6.17 -1.45
CA ARG A 14 13.69 -5.47 -1.65
C ARG A 14 13.69 -4.62 -2.92
N LYS A 15 13.12 -5.10 -4.02
CA LYS A 15 13.07 -4.37 -5.30
C LYS A 15 12.31 -3.04 -5.18
N ASN A 16 11.23 -3.03 -4.40
CA ASN A 16 10.39 -1.86 -4.23
C ASN A 16 10.80 -0.99 -3.02
N GLY A 17 11.91 -1.33 -2.34
CA GLY A 17 12.45 -0.55 -1.23
C GLY A 17 11.62 -0.57 0.05
N TYR A 18 10.76 -1.58 0.24
CA TYR A 18 9.90 -1.66 1.42
C TYR A 18 10.69 -1.98 2.70
N SER A 19 10.38 -1.24 3.76
CA SER A 19 10.98 -1.42 5.08
C SER A 19 10.45 -2.70 5.74
N ILE A 20 11.38 -3.61 6.07
CA ILE A 20 11.08 -4.86 6.78
C ILE A 20 10.47 -4.57 8.17
N SER A 21 10.91 -3.49 8.81
CA SER A 21 10.37 -3.04 10.09
C SER A 21 8.90 -2.64 9.99
N ASP A 22 8.52 -1.96 8.92
CA ASP A 22 7.14 -1.51 8.70
C ASP A 22 6.24 -2.67 8.26
N LEU A 23 6.77 -3.60 7.46
CA LEU A 23 6.09 -4.84 7.14
C LEU A 23 5.80 -5.68 8.39
N ALA A 24 6.79 -5.82 9.28
CA ALA A 24 6.62 -6.54 10.54
C ALA A 24 5.53 -5.90 11.41
N ARG A 25 5.54 -4.56 11.53
CA ARG A 25 4.54 -3.81 12.31
C ARG A 25 3.12 -3.96 11.74
N SER A 26 2.95 -3.79 10.44
CA SER A 26 1.65 -3.89 9.75
C SER A 26 1.09 -5.30 9.73
N THR A 27 1.95 -6.32 9.66
CA THR A 27 1.55 -7.73 9.74
C THR A 27 1.46 -8.26 11.18
N GLN A 28 1.73 -7.42 12.20
CA GLN A 28 1.71 -7.76 13.62
C GLN A 28 2.60 -8.95 13.98
N VAL A 29 3.77 -9.04 13.35
CA VAL A 29 4.79 -10.05 13.67
C VAL A 29 6.12 -9.37 14.01
N ASN A 30 7.04 -10.14 14.58
CA ASN A 30 8.40 -9.65 14.78
C ASN A 30 9.22 -9.72 13.47
N ARG A 31 10.30 -8.92 13.39
CA ARG A 31 11.19 -8.89 12.22
C ARG A 31 11.81 -10.26 11.90
N ARG A 32 12.12 -11.06 12.94
CA ARG A 32 12.65 -12.43 12.78
C ARG A 32 11.66 -13.32 12.00
N SER A 33 10.36 -13.23 12.27
CA SER A 33 9.33 -13.97 11.54
C SER A 33 9.30 -13.59 10.07
N VAL A 34 9.47 -12.29 9.74
CA VAL A 34 9.56 -11.84 8.35
C VAL A 34 10.77 -12.46 7.64
N TYR A 35 11.94 -12.46 8.28
CA TYR A 35 13.13 -13.13 7.73
C TYR A 35 12.92 -14.64 7.56
N ASN A 36 12.25 -15.29 8.52
CA ASN A 36 11.93 -16.72 8.43
C ASN A 36 10.98 -17.02 7.27
N TRP A 37 10.06 -16.12 6.90
CA TRP A 37 9.23 -16.31 5.72
C TRP A 37 10.05 -16.36 4.43
N PHE A 38 11.16 -15.62 4.35
CA PHE A 38 12.02 -15.59 3.16
C PHE A 38 12.75 -16.92 2.90
N THR A 39 12.99 -17.71 3.95
CA THR A 39 13.63 -19.02 3.85
C THR A 39 12.65 -20.17 3.62
N GLN A 40 11.33 -19.91 3.67
CA GLN A 40 10.31 -20.93 3.48
C GLN A 40 9.98 -21.13 2.01
N LYS A 41 10.15 -22.37 1.53
CA LYS A 41 9.81 -22.77 0.17
C LYS A 41 8.32 -22.58 -0.12
N ASN A 42 7.49 -23.02 0.83
CA ASN A 42 6.04 -22.83 0.82
C ASN A 42 5.66 -21.93 1.99
N LEU A 43 4.90 -20.88 1.70
CA LEU A 43 4.35 -19.96 2.68
C LEU A 43 2.83 -20.03 2.63
N LYS A 44 2.16 -19.91 3.78
CA LYS A 44 0.70 -19.96 3.85
C LYS A 44 0.09 -18.84 3.01
N THR A 45 -0.90 -19.17 2.18
CA THR A 45 -1.62 -18.23 1.31
C THR A 45 -2.09 -16.97 2.04
N ASN A 46 -2.65 -17.10 3.25
CA ASN A 46 -3.07 -15.95 4.06
C ASN A 46 -1.93 -14.96 4.36
N ILE A 47 -0.72 -15.46 4.63
CA ILE A 47 0.45 -14.60 4.89
C ILE A 47 0.84 -13.86 3.62
N ILE A 48 0.90 -14.55 2.47
CA ILE A 48 1.24 -13.93 1.18
C ILE A 48 0.22 -12.84 0.84
N TYR A 49 -1.07 -13.11 1.03
CA TYR A 49 -2.14 -12.15 0.82
C TYR A 49 -1.99 -10.91 1.70
N ARG A 50 -1.78 -11.08 3.02
CA ARG A 50 -1.56 -9.95 3.94
C ARG A 50 -0.36 -9.10 3.53
N ILE A 51 0.73 -9.73 3.12
CA ILE A 51 1.90 -9.03 2.60
C ILE A 51 1.52 -8.26 1.33
N GLY A 52 0.81 -8.87 0.38
CA GLY A 52 0.31 -8.20 -0.83
C GLY A 52 -0.49 -6.94 -0.55
N CYS A 53 -1.43 -7.01 0.41
CA CYS A 53 -2.20 -5.84 0.85
C CYS A 53 -1.32 -4.73 1.42
N VAL A 54 -0.34 -5.06 2.29
CA VAL A 54 0.58 -4.08 2.87
C VAL A 54 1.45 -3.43 1.79
N LEU A 55 1.98 -4.24 0.87
CA LEU A 55 2.85 -3.77 -0.20
C LEU A 55 2.09 -3.15 -1.38
N ARG A 56 0.74 -3.16 -1.34
CA ARG A 56 -0.12 -2.81 -2.47
C ARG A 56 0.34 -3.48 -3.77
N HIS A 57 0.72 -4.75 -3.67
CA HIS A 57 1.22 -5.57 -4.76
C HIS A 57 0.28 -6.75 -4.97
N ASP A 58 -0.14 -6.95 -6.22
CA ASP A 58 -0.92 -8.12 -6.63
C ASP A 58 0.03 -9.29 -6.88
N PHE A 59 -0.13 -10.33 -6.06
CA PHE A 59 0.70 -11.53 -6.10
C PHE A 59 0.15 -12.65 -7.00
N SER A 60 -0.99 -12.41 -7.69
CA SER A 60 -1.59 -13.37 -8.62
C SER A 60 -0.73 -13.59 -9.87
N GLU A 61 0.11 -12.64 -10.25
CA GLU A 61 1.06 -12.81 -11.36
C GLU A 61 2.16 -13.83 -11.02
N GLU A 62 2.67 -13.80 -9.78
CA GLU A 62 3.72 -14.73 -9.35
C GLU A 62 3.17 -16.06 -8.84
N PHE A 63 1.99 -16.04 -8.23
CA PHE A 63 1.31 -17.21 -7.67
C PHE A 63 -0.11 -17.39 -8.25
N PRO A 64 -0.25 -17.59 -9.57
CA PRO A 64 -1.55 -17.84 -10.20
C PRO A 64 -2.21 -19.14 -9.70
N GLU A 65 -1.43 -20.04 -9.11
CA GLU A 65 -1.95 -21.26 -8.47
C GLU A 65 -2.61 -21.01 -7.09
N LEU A 66 -2.37 -19.84 -6.47
CA LEU A 66 -2.88 -19.48 -5.15
C LEU A 66 -3.91 -18.35 -5.18
N PHE A 67 -3.78 -17.45 -6.14
CA PHE A 67 -4.56 -16.22 -6.22
C PHE A 67 -5.02 -15.93 -7.64
N THR A 68 -6.07 -15.14 -7.72
CA THR A 68 -6.58 -14.51 -8.92
C THR A 68 -6.48 -13.00 -8.77
N HIS A 69 -6.50 -12.25 -9.87
CA HIS A 69 -6.56 -10.78 -9.82
C HIS A 69 -7.76 -10.27 -8.99
N ASP A 70 -8.83 -11.06 -8.91
CA ASP A 70 -10.02 -10.75 -8.13
C ASP A 70 -9.74 -10.63 -6.63
N ASP A 71 -8.80 -11.42 -6.10
CA ASP A 71 -8.43 -11.40 -4.68
C ASP A 71 -7.81 -10.05 -4.28
N PHE A 72 -7.10 -9.43 -5.22
CA PHE A 72 -6.40 -8.16 -5.02
C PHE A 72 -7.13 -6.96 -5.64
N LYS A 73 -8.39 -7.10 -6.09
CA LYS A 73 -9.22 -6.00 -6.61
C LYS A 73 -9.19 -4.74 -5.76
N GLN A 74 -9.20 -4.92 -4.44
CA GLN A 74 -9.14 -3.84 -3.45
C GLN A 74 -7.86 -2.97 -3.52
N ILE A 75 -6.75 -3.52 -4.02
CA ILE A 75 -5.51 -2.75 -4.29
C ILE A 75 -5.72 -1.81 -5.48
N TYR A 76 -6.46 -2.25 -6.49
CA TYR A 76 -6.74 -1.49 -7.70
C TYR A 76 -7.89 -0.51 -7.55
N THR A 77 -8.86 -0.75 -6.67
CA THR A 77 -9.98 0.18 -6.40
C THR A 77 -9.52 1.51 -5.79
N VAL A 78 -8.31 1.59 -5.24
CA VAL A 78 -7.70 2.87 -4.80
C VAL A 78 -7.25 3.74 -5.97
N ARG A 79 -7.29 3.25 -7.22
CA ARG A 79 -7.11 4.07 -8.43
C ARG A 79 -8.39 4.77 -8.89
N GLN A 80 -9.53 4.58 -8.20
CA GLN A 80 -10.75 5.37 -8.38
C GLN A 80 -11.04 6.15 -7.09
N PRO A 81 -11.49 7.42 -7.18
CA PRO A 81 -11.72 8.27 -6.02
C PRO A 81 -12.80 7.62 -5.14
N TYR A 82 -12.36 7.15 -3.98
CA TYR A 82 -13.16 6.37 -3.05
C TYR A 82 -14.24 7.25 -2.40
N ILE A 83 -15.46 7.19 -2.94
CA ILE A 83 -16.68 7.50 -2.19
C ILE A 83 -17.24 6.15 -1.73
N SER A 84 -17.05 5.81 -0.44
CA SER A 84 -18.08 5.24 0.45
C SER A 84 -17.50 4.76 1.81
N GLN A 85 -17.44 5.71 2.76
CA GLN A 85 -17.79 5.64 4.20
C GLN A 85 -17.05 4.69 5.20
N PRO A 86 -17.08 4.94 6.53
CA PRO A 86 -17.02 6.22 7.25
C PRO A 86 -15.90 6.16 8.32
N HIS A 87 -14.79 6.88 8.13
CA HIS A 87 -13.86 7.18 9.21
C HIS A 87 -13.71 8.71 9.30
N ASN A 88 -14.68 9.33 10.00
CA ASN A 88 -14.87 10.78 10.14
C ASN A 88 -13.69 11.55 10.78
N LEU A 89 -12.57 10.90 11.10
CA LEU A 89 -11.41 11.56 11.73
C LEU A 89 -10.31 11.99 10.75
N LEU A 90 -10.17 11.36 9.58
CA LEU A 90 -9.08 11.66 8.63
C LEU A 90 -9.49 12.63 7.50
N LEU A 91 -10.79 12.79 7.28
CA LEU A 91 -11.34 13.73 6.31
C LEU A 91 -11.14 15.19 6.74
N ASP A 92 -11.26 15.47 8.05
CA ASP A 92 -11.18 16.83 8.59
C ASP A 92 -9.78 17.43 8.41
N GLU A 93 -8.73 16.65 8.66
CA GLU A 93 -7.35 17.11 8.47
C GLU A 93 -7.03 17.34 6.99
N THR A 94 -7.48 16.43 6.11
CA THR A 94 -7.23 16.52 4.66
C THR A 94 -7.96 17.71 4.03
N GLU A 95 -9.24 17.91 4.37
CA GLU A 95 -10.01 19.07 3.89
C GLU A 95 -9.48 20.38 4.49
N ALA A 96 -9.02 20.39 5.75
CA ALA A 96 -8.39 21.56 6.34
C ALA A 96 -7.12 21.98 5.59
N TRP A 97 -6.24 21.04 5.23
CA TRP A 97 -5.03 21.33 4.46
C TRP A 97 -5.33 21.77 3.03
N LYS A 98 -6.31 21.14 2.39
CA LYS A 98 -6.80 21.54 1.05
C LYS A 98 -7.35 22.97 1.05
N ASN A 99 -8.17 23.33 2.04
CA ASN A 99 -8.73 24.67 2.16
C ASN A 99 -7.66 25.73 2.46
N LYS A 100 -6.66 25.41 3.28
CA LYS A 100 -5.50 26.29 3.52
C LYS A 100 -4.73 26.57 2.23
N TYR A 101 -4.48 25.54 1.43
CA TYR A 101 -3.80 25.67 0.14
C TYR A 101 -4.60 26.51 -0.85
N LEU A 102 -5.91 26.26 -0.94
CA LEU A 102 -6.81 26.99 -1.84
C LEU A 102 -6.88 28.48 -1.48
N ASN A 103 -7.01 28.81 -0.18
CA ASN A 103 -7.02 30.19 0.29
C ASN A 103 -5.70 30.94 -0.02
N LEU A 104 -4.57 30.24 0.06
CA LEU A 104 -3.27 30.81 -0.29
C LEU A 104 -3.19 31.15 -1.78
N LEU A 105 -3.66 30.24 -2.65
CA LEU A 105 -3.72 30.46 -4.10
C LEU A 105 -4.64 31.63 -4.46
N GLU A 106 -5.80 31.71 -3.84
CA GLU A 106 -6.74 32.82 -4.04
C GLU A 106 -6.11 34.15 -3.66
N LYS A 107 -5.50 34.25 -2.47
CA LYS A 107 -4.80 35.47 -2.03
C LYS A 107 -3.65 35.84 -2.97
N TYR A 108 -2.89 34.86 -3.43
CA TYR A 108 -1.81 35.10 -4.39
C TYR A 108 -2.35 35.67 -5.70
N ASN A 109 -3.43 35.07 -6.23
CA ASN A 109 -4.08 35.56 -7.44
C ASN A 109 -4.69 36.96 -7.24
N GLU A 110 -5.28 37.26 -6.09
CA GLU A 110 -5.76 38.61 -5.78
C GLU A 110 -4.63 39.65 -5.82
N VAL A 111 -3.47 39.32 -5.24
CA VAL A 111 -2.31 40.21 -5.26
C VAL A 111 -1.79 40.40 -6.68
N LEU A 112 -1.73 39.33 -7.48
CA LEU A 112 -1.34 39.43 -8.88
C LEU A 112 -2.30 40.30 -9.70
N ILE A 113 -3.62 40.15 -9.50
CA ILE A 113 -4.63 40.95 -10.20
C ILE A 113 -4.57 42.42 -9.77
N LYS A 114 -4.28 42.71 -8.50
CA LYS A 114 -4.13 44.08 -7.98
C LYS A 114 -2.80 44.75 -8.36
N ALA A 115 -1.80 43.98 -8.79
CA ALA A 115 -0.49 44.48 -9.18
C ALA A 115 -0.37 44.81 -10.68
N VAL A 116 -1.45 44.61 -11.45
CA VAL A 116 -1.62 45.00 -12.86
C VAL A 116 -2.60 46.17 -12.92
#